data_AF-A0A1I3WJ66-F1
#
_entry.id   AF-A0A1I3WJ66-F1
#
_cell.length_a   1.000
_cell.length_b   1.000
_cell.length_c   1.000
_cell.angle_alpha   90.00
_cell.angle_beta   90.00
_cell.angle_gamma   90.00
#
_symmetry.space_group_name_H-M   'P 1'
#
loop_
_entity.id
_entity.type
_entity.pdbx_description
1 polymer ?
#
loop_
_entity_poly.entity_id
_entity_poly.type
_entity_poly.pdbx_seq_one_letter_code
_entity_poly.pdbx_strand_id
1 'polypeptide(L)'
;TSFAWTDRLRRSGVRISMDGKGRYLDNIFIERLWRTLKYECVYLHAWETGSEAKAGIRKWMTFYNNQRPHSALGGRPPAVVYWLRNDRTQPDQQEQRVA
;
A
#
# COMPACT_ATOMS: atom_id res chain seq x y z
N THR A 1 16.68 -15.17 8.92
CA THR A 1 16.13 -14.40 7.78
C THR A 1 15.85 -15.38 6.65
N SER A 2 14.64 -15.42 6.09
CA SER A 2 14.27 -16.39 5.05
C SER A 2 15.06 -16.13 3.75
N PHE A 3 16.02 -17.00 3.41
CA PHE A 3 16.80 -16.91 2.17
C PHE A 3 15.90 -16.96 0.92
N ALA A 4 14.88 -17.81 0.94
CA ALA A 4 13.92 -17.93 -0.16
C ALA A 4 13.18 -16.62 -0.45
N TRP A 5 12.89 -15.81 0.58
CA TRP A 5 12.24 -14.51 0.41
C TRP A 5 13.19 -13.47 -0.21
N THR A 6 14.40 -13.35 0.33
CA THR A 6 15.36 -12.35 -0.14
C THR A 6 15.88 -12.67 -1.55
N ASP A 7 16.07 -13.94 -1.87
CA ASP A 7 16.45 -14.41 -3.21
C ASP A 7 15.37 -14.05 -4.25
N ARG A 8 14.08 -14.28 -3.95
CA ARG A 8 12.97 -13.89 -4.84
C ARG A 8 12.98 -12.40 -5.15
N LEU A 9 13.17 -11.54 -4.14
CA LEU A 9 13.23 -10.09 -4.32
C LEU A 9 14.44 -9.64 -5.15
N ARG A 10 15.60 -10.26 -4.91
CA ARG A 10 16.81 -9.98 -5.71
C ARG A 10 16.63 -10.36 -7.17
N ARG A 11 16.03 -11.52 -7.46
CA ARG A 11 15.73 -11.98 -8.82
C ARG A 11 14.75 -11.07 -9.55
N SER A 12 13.84 -10.41 -8.83
CA SER A 12 12.92 -9.41 -9.40
C SER A 12 13.51 -8.00 -9.47
N GLY A 13 14.80 -7.81 -9.21
CA GLY A 13 15.46 -6.50 -9.24
C GLY A 13 15.02 -5.54 -8.11
N VAL A 14 14.36 -6.04 -7.07
CA VAL A 14 13.87 -5.21 -5.97
C VAL A 14 15.01 -4.90 -5.01
N ARG A 15 15.31 -3.60 -4.81
CA ARG A 15 16.26 -3.15 -3.80
C ARG A 15 15.68 -3.34 -2.40
N ILE A 16 16.25 -4.28 -1.64
CA ILE A 16 15.87 -4.53 -0.26
C ILE A 16 16.47 -3.43 0.62
N SER A 17 15.63 -2.73 1.37
CA SER A 17 16.04 -1.76 2.39
C SER A 17 15.54 -2.25 3.74
N MET A 18 16.45 -2.56 4.66
CA MET A 18 16.13 -2.84 6.05
C MET A 18 16.20 -1.53 6.83
N ASP A 19 15.29 -1.34 7.79
CA ASP A 19 15.35 -0.21 8.71
C ASP A 19 16.55 -0.35 9.65
N GLY A 20 17.14 0.80 10.01
CA GLY A 20 18.15 0.84 11.05
C GLY A 20 17.49 0.76 12.43
N LYS A 21 18.20 0.18 13.41
CA LYS A 21 17.74 0.18 14.81
C LYS A 21 17.45 1.62 15.28
N GLY A 22 16.24 1.87 15.74
CA GLY A 22 15.80 3.18 16.26
C GLY A 22 15.28 4.17 15.21
N ARG A 23 15.12 3.77 13.93
CA ARG A 23 14.63 4.65 12.87
C ARG A 23 13.11 4.58 12.68
N TYR A 24 12.35 5.08 13.67
CA TYR A 24 10.88 5.04 13.66
C TYR A 24 10.25 5.73 12.42
N LEU A 25 10.94 6.73 11.84
CA LEU A 25 10.46 7.47 10.67
C LEU A 25 10.31 6.59 9.43
N ASP A 26 11.11 5.52 9.30
CA ASP A 26 11.01 4.62 8.15
C ASP A 26 9.72 3.78 8.22
N ASN A 27 9.23 3.50 9.43
CA ASN A 27 8.04 2.66 9.67
C ASN A 27 6.75 3.46 9.93
N ILE A 28 6.84 4.76 10.24
CA ILE A 28 5.70 5.58 10.68
C ILE A 28 4.51 5.56 9.70
N PHE A 29 4.79 5.53 8.39
CA PHE A 29 3.75 5.52 7.36
C PHE A 29 2.95 4.22 7.36
N ILE A 30 3.65 3.08 7.43
CA ILE A 30 3.00 1.78 7.42
C ILE A 30 2.30 1.50 8.76
N GLU A 31 2.87 1.95 9.88
CA GLU A 31 2.22 1.88 11.20
C GLU A 31 0.90 2.66 11.23
N ARG A 32 0.90 3.86 10.63
CA ARG A 32 -0.32 4.69 10.52
C ARG A 32 -1.39 3.97 9.71
N LEU A 33 -1.04 3.35 8.58
CA LEU A 33 -1.95 2.53 7.78
C LEU A 33 -2.53 1.38 8.62
N TRP A 34 -1.68 0.60 9.28
CA TRP A 34 -2.13 -0.54 10.07
C TRP A 34 -3.00 -0.15 11.25
N ARG A 35 -2.69 0.95 11.93
CA ARG A 35 -3.54 1.49 12.99
C ARG A 35 -4.93 1.80 12.42
N THR A 36 -5.01 2.59 11.37
CA THR A 36 -6.28 2.96 10.74
C THR A 36 -7.09 1.73 10.29
N LEU A 37 -6.47 0.76 9.62
CA LEU A 37 -7.14 -0.49 9.23
C LEU A 37 -7.72 -1.24 10.43
N LYS A 38 -6.95 -1.34 11.53
CA LYS A 38 -7.41 -2.08 12.71
C LYS A 38 -8.63 -1.43 13.34
N TYR A 39 -8.58 -0.12 13.55
CA TYR A 39 -9.67 0.63 14.20
C TYR A 39 -10.91 0.76 13.31
N GLU A 40 -10.74 0.95 12.00
CA GLU A 40 -11.87 1.22 11.09
C GLU A 40 -12.43 -0.06 10.44
N CYS A 41 -11.74 -1.20 10.53
CA CYS A 41 -12.19 -2.46 9.93
C CYS A 41 -12.07 -3.63 10.90
N VAL A 42 -10.85 -3.99 11.32
CA VAL A 42 -10.63 -5.29 12.00
C VAL A 42 -11.37 -5.37 13.33
N TYR A 43 -11.33 -4.34 14.16
CA TYR A 43 -11.95 -4.34 15.48
C TYR A 43 -13.46 -4.16 15.47
N LEU A 44 -14.04 -3.73 14.35
CA LEU A 44 -15.49 -3.53 14.21
C LEU A 44 -16.24 -4.79 13.77
N HIS A 45 -15.52 -5.87 13.44
CA HIS A 45 -16.12 -7.07 12.86
C HIS A 45 -15.69 -8.32 13.63
N ALA A 46 -16.65 -9.19 13.92
CA ALA A 46 -16.41 -10.52 14.47
C ALA A 46 -16.45 -11.55 13.33
N TRP A 47 -15.35 -11.66 12.58
CA TRP A 47 -15.25 -12.58 11.45
C TRP A 47 -15.30 -14.04 11.93
N GLU A 48 -16.07 -14.87 11.25
CA GLU A 48 -16.16 -16.31 11.55
C GLU A 48 -15.03 -17.09 10.86
N THR A 49 -14.56 -16.60 9.71
CA THR A 49 -13.53 -17.28 8.91
C THR A 49 -12.44 -16.33 8.41
N GLY A 50 -11.26 -16.89 8.14
CA GLY A 50 -10.16 -16.13 7.52
C GLY A 50 -10.51 -15.62 6.11
N SER A 51 -11.35 -16.33 5.36
CA SER A 51 -11.82 -15.90 4.04
C SER A 51 -12.68 -14.65 4.12
N GLU A 52 -13.56 -14.59 5.12
CA GLU A 52 -14.40 -13.43 5.40
C GLU A 52 -13.55 -12.23 5.82
N ALA A 53 -12.63 -12.41 6.77
CA ALA A 53 -11.68 -11.38 7.17
C ALA A 53 -10.87 -10.84 5.98
N LYS A 54 -10.40 -11.73 5.11
CA LYS A 54 -9.66 -11.35 3.89
C LYS A 54 -10.52 -10.53 2.93
N ALA A 55 -11.79 -10.88 2.76
CA ALA A 55 -12.72 -10.12 1.92
C ALA A 55 -13.00 -8.74 2.50
N GLY A 56 -13.26 -8.65 3.81
CA GLY A 56 -13.45 -7.39 4.54
C GLY A 56 -12.24 -6.46 4.44
N ILE A 57 -11.04 -6.99 4.72
CA ILE A 57 -9.78 -6.23 4.60
C ILE A 57 -9.55 -5.78 3.15
N ARG A 58 -9.82 -6.62 2.15
CA ARG A 58 -9.70 -6.22 0.74
C ARG A 58 -10.64 -5.08 0.38
N LYS A 59 -11.90 -5.15 0.82
CA LYS A 59 -12.90 -4.10 0.61
C LYS A 59 -12.42 -2.79 1.25
N TRP A 60 -11.96 -2.85 2.50
CA TRP A 60 -11.43 -1.68 3.19
C TRP A 60 -10.19 -1.10 2.49
N MET A 61 -9.25 -1.93 2.05
CA MET A 61 -8.04 -1.47 1.35
C MET A 61 -8.38 -0.81 0.00
N THR A 62 -9.43 -1.30 -0.67
CA THR A 62 -9.94 -0.70 -1.92
C THR A 62 -10.52 0.69 -1.64
N PHE A 63 -11.32 0.83 -0.58
CA PHE A 63 -11.82 2.13 -0.12
C PHE A 63 -10.68 3.08 0.25
N TYR A 64 -9.74 2.65 1.09
CA TYR A 64 -8.61 3.45 1.55
C TYR A 64 -7.79 4.02 0.38
N ASN A 65 -7.48 3.19 -0.62
CA ASN A 65 -6.63 3.62 -1.73
C ASN A 65 -7.37 4.45 -2.78
N ASN A 66 -8.64 4.14 -3.06
CA ASN A 66 -9.33 4.71 -4.24
C ASN A 66 -10.39 5.76 -3.90
N GLN A 67 -10.85 5.84 -2.65
CA GLN A 67 -12.01 6.66 -2.28
C GLN A 67 -11.74 7.56 -1.08
N ARG A 68 -10.96 7.10 -0.09
CA ARG A 68 -10.71 7.85 1.14
C ARG A 68 -9.96 9.15 0.84
N PRO A 69 -10.48 10.33 1.20
CA PRO A 69 -9.74 11.58 1.08
C PRO A 69 -8.65 11.67 2.16
N HIS A 70 -7.45 12.13 1.77
CA HIS A 70 -6.34 12.37 2.70
C HIS A 70 -5.94 13.84 2.71
N SER A 71 -6.00 14.51 3.87
CA SER A 71 -5.64 15.93 3.99
C SER A 71 -4.20 16.21 3.55
N ALA A 72 -3.26 15.31 3.86
CA ALA A 72 -1.86 15.39 3.42
C ALA A 72 -1.70 15.30 1.89
N LEU A 73 -2.73 14.85 1.16
CA LEU A 73 -2.76 14.73 -0.29
C LEU A 73 -3.67 15.78 -0.96
N GLY A 74 -4.08 16.81 -0.21
CA GLY A 74 -5.02 17.83 -0.68
C GLY A 74 -6.44 17.28 -0.88
N GLY A 75 -6.86 16.34 -0.02
CA GLY A 75 -8.17 15.71 -0.10
C GLY A 75 -8.30 14.61 -1.16
N ARG A 76 -7.22 14.27 -1.87
CA ARG A 76 -7.25 13.23 -2.90
C ARG A 76 -6.98 11.82 -2.33
N PRO A 77 -7.53 10.76 -2.94
CA PRO A 77 -7.18 9.39 -2.60
C PRO A 77 -5.72 9.04 -2.95
N PRO A 78 -5.08 8.11 -2.22
CA PRO A 78 -3.72 7.68 -2.47
C PRO A 78 -3.46 7.19 -3.90
N ALA A 79 -4.39 6.44 -4.50
CA ALA A 79 -4.25 5.91 -5.85
C ALA A 79 -4.12 7.04 -6.89
N VAL A 80 -4.90 8.12 -6.75
CA VAL A 80 -4.83 9.27 -7.65
C VAL A 80 -3.43 9.88 -7.65
N VAL A 81 -2.85 10.09 -6.47
CA VAL A 81 -1.50 10.68 -6.35
C VAL A 81 -0.43 9.71 -6.87
N TYR A 82 -0.58 8.41 -6.62
CA TYR A 82 0.34 7.39 -7.09
C TYR A 82 0.42 7.36 -8.63
N TRP A 83 -0.72 7.28 -9.31
CA TRP A 83 -0.77 7.23 -10.77
C TRP A 83 -0.29 8.54 -11.41
N LEU A 84 -0.72 9.70 -10.89
CA LEU A 84 -0.23 11.00 -11.36
C LEU A 84 1.29 11.14 -11.24
N ARG A 85 1.90 10.55 -10.22
CA ARG A 85 3.36 10.53 -10.08
C ARG A 85 3.99 9.62 -11.13
N ASN A 86 3.48 8.41 -11.31
CA ASN A 86 4.02 7.47 -12.29
C ASN A 86 3.95 8.04 -13.71
N ASP A 87 2.83 8.66 -14.10
CA ASP A 87 2.69 9.28 -15.43
C ASP A 87 3.76 10.35 -15.68
N ARG A 88 4.08 11.15 -14.65
CA ARG A 88 5.17 12.14 -14.72
C ARG A 88 6.57 11.55 -14.78
N THR A 89 6.74 10.33 -14.28
CA THR A 89 8.05 9.65 -14.26
C THR A 89 8.25 8.72 -15.46
N GLN A 90 7.20 8.45 -16.25
CA GLN A 90 7.21 7.64 -17.47
C GLN A 90 6.27 8.25 -18.53
N PRO A 91 6.65 9.36 -19.19
CA PRO A 91 5.83 9.95 -20.25
C PRO A 91 5.66 9.02 -21.47
N ASP A 92 6.66 8.18 -21.77
CA ASP A 92 6.74 7.41 -23.03
C ASP A 92 5.82 6.18 -23.11
N GLN A 93 5.19 5.74 -22.01
CA GLN A 93 4.30 4.56 -22.03
C GLN A 93 2.84 4.88 -22.37
N GLN A 94 2.48 6.17 -22.45
CA GLN A 94 1.10 6.58 -22.72
C GLN A 94 0.77 6.59 -24.22
N GLU A 95 1.76 6.77 -25.11
CA GLU A 95 1.57 6.74 -26.56
C GLU A 95 1.35 5.32 -27.12
N GLN A 96 1.91 4.28 -26.49
CA GLN A 96 1.81 2.89 -26.97
C GLN A 96 0.46 2.19 -26.68
N ARG A 97 -0.45 2.83 -25.93
CA ARG A 97 -1.79 2.28 -25.65
C ARG A 97 -2.90 2.84 -26.55
N VAL A 98 -2.56 3.82 -27.41
CA VAL A 98 -3.53 4.52 -28.28
C VAL A 98 -3.26 4.20 -29.77
N ALA A 99 -2.30 3.31 -30.07
CA ALA A 99 -1.99 2.81 -31.40
C ALA A 99 -2.53 1.39 -31.62
#